data_AF-A0A5C4LB94-F1
#
_entry.id   AF-A0A5C4LB94-F1
#
_cell.length_a   1.000
_cell.length_b   1.000
_cell.length_c   1.000
_cell.angle_alpha   90.00
_cell.angle_beta   90.00
_cell.angle_gamma   90.00
#
_symmetry.space_group_name_H-M   'P 1'
#
loop_
_entity.id
_entity.type
_entity.pdbx_description
1 polymer ?
#
loop_
_entity_poly.entity_id
_entity_poly.type
_entity_poly.pdbx_seq_one_letter_code
_entity_poly.pdbx_strand_id
1 'polypeptide(L)' 'MSAADPLSDALPLVAALAEELAFALTSDLMVEQYRQPSRALDHLSAAKTFLEQHHHSVGPCVQEVVEVATAQGGLLA' A
#
# COMPACT_ATOMS: atom_id res chain seq x y z
N MET A 1 28.81 8.15 -16.61
CA MET A 1 28.01 8.22 -15.36
C MET A 1 26.56 8.30 -15.80
N SER A 2 25.80 7.21 -15.65
CA SER A 2 24.37 7.24 -15.94
C SER A 2 23.73 8.15 -14.89
N ALA A 3 22.95 9.14 -15.30
CA ALA A 3 22.15 9.92 -14.37
C ALA A 3 21.27 8.93 -13.61
N ALA A 4 21.33 8.96 -12.27
CA ALA A 4 20.41 8.17 -11.46
C ALA A 4 18.99 8.53 -11.89
N ASP A 5 18.20 7.52 -12.24
CA ASP A 5 16.81 7.73 -12.60
C ASP A 5 16.11 8.25 -11.34
N PRO A 6 15.63 9.50 -11.29
CA PRO A 6 15.08 10.08 -10.07
C PRO A 6 13.89 9.27 -9.54
N LEU A 7 13.25 8.49 -10.41
CA LEU A 7 12.22 7.53 -10.01
C LEU A 7 12.80 6.38 -9.17
N SER A 8 13.98 5.87 -9.54
CA SER A 8 14.65 4.78 -8.83
C SER A 8 15.07 5.15 -7.42
N ASP A 9 15.35 6.43 -7.17
CA ASP A 9 15.69 6.95 -5.84
C ASP A 9 14.45 7.17 -4.96
N ALA A 10 13.27 7.40 -5.57
CA ALA A 10 12.02 7.65 -4.87
C ALA A 10 11.26 6.37 -4.48
N LEU A 11 11.42 5.28 -5.24
CA LEU A 11 10.73 4.00 -4.99
C LEU A 11 10.93 3.45 -3.56
N PRO A 12 12.15 3.43 -2.99
CA PRO A 12 12.36 2.96 -1.62
C PRO A 12 11.63 3.81 -0.57
N LEU A 13 11.56 5.13 -0.78
CA LEU A 13 10.85 6.04 0.12
C LEU A 13 9.34 5.80 0.07
N VAL A 14 8.79 5.64 -1.13
CA VAL A 14 7.36 5.32 -1.31
C VAL A 14 7.02 3.98 -0.67
N ALA A 15 7.87 2.96 -0.82
CA ALA A 15 7.69 1.66 -0.18
C ALA A 15 7.70 1.76 1.35
N ALA A 16 8.65 2.50 1.92
CA ALA A 16 8.73 2.70 3.37
C ALA A 16 7.49 3.44 3.90
N LEU A 17 7.03 4.49 3.22
CA LEU A 17 5.83 5.23 3.62
C LEU A 17 4.56 4.38 3.51
N ALA A 18 4.45 3.56 2.47
CA ALA A 18 3.34 2.62 2.32
C ALA A 18 3.33 1.60 3.47
N GLU A 19 4.50 1.07 3.86
CA GLU A 19 4.62 0.12 4.96
C GLU A 19 4.22 0.72 6.31
N GLU A 20 4.69 1.93 6.62
CA GLU A 20 4.31 2.64 7.85
C GLU A 20 2.81 2.95 7.89
N LEU A 21 2.24 3.34 6.75
CA LEU A 21 0.79 3.58 6.66
C LEU A 21 0.01 2.28 6.85
N ALA A 22 0.44 1.18 6.22
CA ALA A 22 -0.20 -0.12 6.37
C ALA A 22 -0.18 -0.56 7.84
N PHE A 23 0.98 -0.48 8.50
CA PHE A 23 1.14 -0.80 9.91
C PHE A 23 0.19 0.01 10.81
N ALA A 24 0.07 1.32 10.56
CA ALA A 24 -0.84 2.18 11.30
C ALA A 24 -2.32 1.77 11.13
N LEU A 25 -2.71 1.33 9.93
CA LEU A 25 -4.08 0.95 9.59
C LEU A 25 -4.45 -0.47 10.06
N THR A 26 -3.49 -1.34 10.37
CA THR A 26 -3.74 -2.74 10.74
C THR A 26 -4.67 -2.87 11.95
N SER A 27 -4.53 -2.00 12.95
CA SER A 27 -5.38 -2.02 14.15
C SER A 27 -6.83 -1.64 13.81
N ASP A 28 -7.01 -0.66 12.92
CA ASP A 28 -8.33 -0.20 12.49
C ASP A 28 -9.03 -1.26 11.62
N LEU A 29 -8.29 -1.99 10.78
CA LEU A 29 -8.74 -3.16 9.99
C LEU A 29 -9.23 -4.35 10.79
N MET A 30 -8.72 -4.53 12.01
CA MET A 30 -9.16 -5.61 12.88
C MET A 30 -10.46 -5.26 13.62
N VAL A 31 -10.77 -3.97 13.78
CA VAL A 31 -11.90 -3.48 14.59
C VAL A 31 -13.08 -3.05 13.72
N GLU A 32 -12.82 -2.35 12.63
CA GLU A 32 -13.83 -1.97 11.65
C GLU A 32 -13.96 -3.08 10.60
N GLN A 33 -15.12 -3.75 10.56
CA GLN A 33 -15.52 -4.40 9.31
C GLN A 33 -15.71 -3.27 8.30
N TYR A 34 -14.77 -3.10 7.37
CA TYR A 34 -14.80 -2.08 6.32
C TYR A 34 -15.92 -2.36 5.31
N ARG A 35 -17.18 -2.27 5.75
CA ARG A 35 -18.38 -2.30 4.91
C ARG A 35 -18.53 -1.04 4.07
N GLN A 36 -17.65 -0.05 4.26
CA GLN A 36 -17.58 1.17 3.48
C GLN A 36 -16.17 1.36 2.94
N PRO A 37 -16.04 1.82 1.68
CA PRO A 37 -14.75 2.08 1.06
C PRO A 37 -13.91 3.10 1.83
N SER A 38 -12.60 2.86 1.97
CA SER A 38 -11.67 3.77 2.63
C SER A 38 -10.64 4.33 1.66
N ARG A 39 -10.55 5.66 1.58
CA ARG A 39 -9.54 6.34 0.76
C ARG A 39 -8.10 5.99 1.14
N ALA A 40 -7.85 5.70 2.41
CA ALA A 40 -6.53 5.30 2.87
C ALA A 40 -6.14 3.92 2.30
N LEU A 41 -7.09 2.98 2.27
CA LEU A 41 -6.92 1.66 1.68
C LEU A 41 -6.79 1.76 0.15
N ASP A 42 -7.57 2.63 -0.50
CA ASP A 42 -7.45 2.89 -1.95
C ASP A 42 -6.05 3.42 -2.32
N HIS A 43 -5.53 4.40 -1.56
CA HIS A 43 -4.18 4.92 -1.78
C HIS A 43 -3.10 3.87 -1.53
N LEU A 44 -3.28 3.00 -0.53
CA LEU A 44 -2.35 1.92 -0.24
C LEU A 44 -2.32 0.87 -1.36
N SER A 45 -3.49 0.50 -1.87
CA SER A 45 -3.64 -0.40 -3.03
C SER A 45 -2.99 0.19 -4.30
N ALA A 46 -3.18 1.49 -4.53
CA ALA A 46 -2.53 2.20 -5.63
C ALA A 46 -1.00 2.25 -5.47
N ALA A 47 -0.50 2.51 -4.26
CA ALA A 47 0.93 2.50 -3.96
C ALA A 47 1.55 1.11 -4.18
N LYS A 48 0.88 0.05 -3.75
CA LYS A 48 1.30 -1.33 -4.01
C LYS A 48 1.41 -1.62 -5.50
N THR A 49 0.36 -1.30 -6.27
CA THR A 49 0.34 -1.51 -7.72
C THR A 49 1.45 -0.74 -8.42
N PHE A 50 1.69 0.51 -8.02
CA PHE A 50 2.76 1.34 -8.56
C PHE A 50 4.14 0.71 -8.31
N LEU A 51 4.42 0.28 -7.07
CA LEU A 51 5.70 -0.35 -6.73
C LEU A 51 5.92 -1.65 -7.51
N GLU A 52 4.89 -2.49 -7.65
CA GLU A 52 4.95 -3.73 -8.43
C GLU A 52 5.22 -3.48 -9.92
N GLN A 53 4.59 -2.46 -10.52
CA GLN A 53 4.83 -2.04 -11.91
C GLN A 53 6.28 -1.59 -12.14
N HIS A 54 6.94 -1.08 -11.10
CA HIS A 54 8.34 -0.67 -11.12
C HIS A 54 9.30 -1.76 -10.62
N HIS A 55 8.85 -3.02 -10.54
CA HIS A 55 9.63 -4.17 -10.05
C HIS A 55 10.19 -3.97 -8.63
N HIS A 56 9.50 -3.19 -7.80
CA HIS A 56 9.84 -2.96 -6.41
C HIS A 56 8.89 -3.73 -5.50
N SER A 57 9.44 -4.53 -4.60
CA SER A 57 8.64 -5.30 -3.64
C SER A 57 8.03 -4.39 -2.58
N VAL A 58 6.77 -4.62 -2.25
CA VAL A 58 6.15 -4.06 -1.05
C VAL A 58 6.51 -4.88 0.19
N GLY A 59 6.41 -4.25 1.36
CA GLY A 59 6.56 -4.94 2.64
C GLY A 59 5.34 -5.80 3.00
N PRO A 60 5.48 -6.68 4.00
CA PRO A 60 4.44 -7.62 4.41
C PRO A 60 3.17 -6.92 4.92
N CYS A 61 3.26 -5.77 5.59
CA CYS A 61 2.08 -5.08 6.10
C CYS A 61 1.24 -4.53 4.96
N VAL A 62 1.84 -3.92 3.93
CA VAL A 62 1.10 -3.46 2.75
C VAL A 62 0.37 -4.63 2.07
N GLN A 63 1.05 -5.77 1.92
CA GLN A 63 0.44 -6.95 1.32
C GLN A 63 -0.79 -7.41 2.12
N GLU A 64 -0.63 -7.61 3.43
CA GLU A 64 -1.69 -8.10 4.32
C GLU A 64 -2.89 -7.14 4.37
N VAL A 65 -2.63 -5.84 4.55
CA VAL A 65 -3.65 -4.79 4.67
C VAL A 65 -4.48 -4.69 3.39
N VAL A 66 -3.86 -4.74 2.21
CA VAL A 66 -4.58 -4.73 0.93
C VAL A 66 -5.41 -6.00 0.73
N GLU A 67 -4.88 -7.17 1.08
CA GLU A 67 -5.61 -8.44 0.99
C GLU A 67 -6.85 -8.45 1.90
N VAL A 68 -6.69 -8.04 3.16
CA VAL A 68 -7.79 -7.95 4.12
C VAL A 68 -8.82 -6.92 3.67
N ALA A 69 -8.39 -5.74 3.22
CA ALA A 69 -9.28 -4.70 2.71
C ALA A 69 -10.10 -5.17 1.51
N THR A 70 -9.46 -5.90 0.58
CA THR A 70 -10.13 -6.51 -0.59
C THR A 70 -11.19 -7.50 -0.15
N ALA A 71 -10.85 -8.40 0.78
CA ALA A 71 -11.77 -9.42 1.28
C ALA A 71 -12.98 -8.84 2.03
N GLN A 72 -12.81 -7.67 2.67
CA GLN A 72 -13.87 -7.00 3.41
C GLN A 72 -14.75 -6.06 2.55
N GLY A 73 -14.36 -5.80 1.30
CA GLY A 73 -15.04 -4.80 0.44
C GLY A 73 -14.68 -3.35 0.78
N GLY A 74 -13.56 -3.14 1.47
CA GLY A 74 -13.05 -1.82 1.88
C GLY A 74 -12.32 -1.05 0.78
N LEU A 75 -12.11 -1.69 -0.38
CA LEU A 75 -11.57 -1.06 -1.58
C LEU A 75 -12.68 -0.80 -2.61
N LEU A 76 -12.57 0.31 -3.32
CA LEU A 76 -13.39 0.54 -4.51
C LEU A 76 -12.96 -0.45 -5.62
N ALA A 77 -13.91 -1.24 -6.10
CA ALA A 77 -13.73 -2.16 -7.24
C ALA A 77 -13.58 -1.43 -8.57
#